data_AF-A0A960K3Y3-F1
#
_entry.id   AF-A0A960K3Y3-F1
#
_cell.length_a   1.000
_cell.length_b   1.000
_cell.length_c   1.000
_cell.angle_alpha   90.00
_cell.angle_beta   90.00
_cell.angle_gamma   90.00
#
_symmetry.space_group_name_H-M   'P 1'
#
loop_
_entity.id
_entity.type
_entity.pdbx_description
1 polymer ?
#
loop_
_entity_poly.entity_id
_entity_poly.type
_entity_poly.pdbx_seq_one_letter_code
_entity_poly.pdbx_strand_id
1 'polypeptide(L)'
;MSLPLKSLLFAFLVLWTLSPASALAQTCPVSTSNVEIRLRTPPSSVNATDRREHVRISLGLLQALCLDPSAIHANGDDSPQIRIAIVSDTNPGAPSSPRSTALFTVVGVDTLSIGKWVEVYTRRTSSDTNNGLRKLFPYLGSSGSLDPARVVAEAYRLAPHATAYVDYRLSSTKIDAVTTHFSDPNASARQFEEYLQLEASKELALVVPHGDNIETHIDEQIGRFENAAAVYGVDTNIWEGRGRWGSGETSRRWHITSSDLHPASFPGLEELFDAPDYATGRPFRWAMSLHGFTGRELTTHPNNIPPTDQGGAYYGVILGGRSDAETKCYLAMKLQDRYGNRRDQVAITLVYHDANGTVQTLEIPGLGGVIDGADDLGGVDPENIVNRLAPWSAGQIDRGAVQVELSKSLRFDEHFSDPYIPNPESQLLESTVSALGQGIAQLNGYPPAAEGACDALRQRNGL
;
A
#
# COMPACT_ATOMS: atom_id res chain seq x y z
N MET A 1 45.72 -33.42 -65.50
CA MET A 1 46.06 -34.68 -64.81
C MET A 1 46.02 -34.42 -63.31
N SER A 2 45.25 -35.23 -62.58
CA SER A 2 45.22 -35.44 -61.11
C SER A 2 45.15 -34.24 -60.14
N LEU A 3 43.96 -34.01 -59.58
CA LEU A 3 43.71 -33.58 -58.18
C LEU A 3 43.91 -34.80 -57.22
N PRO A 4 43.87 -34.75 -55.85
CA PRO A 4 43.59 -33.62 -54.91
C PRO A 4 44.45 -33.61 -53.59
N LEU A 5 44.31 -32.57 -52.75
CA LEU A 5 44.04 -32.77 -51.32
C LEU A 5 43.35 -31.53 -50.72
N LYS A 6 42.04 -31.66 -50.51
CA LYS A 6 41.22 -30.73 -49.71
C LYS A 6 41.30 -31.17 -48.26
N SER A 7 41.79 -30.32 -47.38
CA SER A 7 41.71 -30.51 -45.93
C SER A 7 40.27 -30.26 -45.48
N LEU A 8 39.55 -31.34 -45.21
CA LEU A 8 38.30 -31.36 -44.45
C LEU A 8 38.61 -30.98 -43.00
N LEU A 9 38.12 -29.83 -42.54
CA LEU A 9 37.98 -29.55 -41.12
C LEU A 9 36.65 -30.17 -40.66
N PHE A 10 36.70 -31.34 -40.05
CA PHE A 10 35.57 -31.96 -39.35
C PHE A 10 35.35 -31.20 -38.03
N ALA A 11 34.39 -30.26 -38.01
CA ALA A 11 33.86 -29.74 -36.76
C ALA A 11 32.95 -30.82 -36.15
N PHE A 12 33.41 -31.41 -35.04
CA PHE A 12 32.60 -32.28 -34.18
C PHE A 12 31.44 -31.46 -33.58
N LEU A 13 30.28 -31.50 -34.24
CA LEU A 13 29.02 -31.10 -33.64
C LEU A 13 28.52 -32.28 -32.80
N VAL A 14 28.98 -32.36 -31.55
CA VAL A 14 28.39 -33.28 -30.58
C VAL A 14 27.03 -32.71 -30.19
N LEU A 15 25.98 -33.10 -30.92
CA LEU A 15 24.61 -32.99 -30.42
C LEU A 15 24.50 -33.91 -29.19
N TRP A 16 24.65 -33.33 -28.00
CA TRP A 16 24.09 -33.89 -26.80
C TRP A 16 22.56 -33.81 -26.94
N THR A 17 21.94 -34.86 -27.47
CA THR A 17 20.53 -35.14 -27.20
C THR A 17 20.44 -35.52 -25.73
N LEU A 18 20.39 -34.51 -24.86
CA LEU A 18 19.99 -34.71 -23.48
C LEU A 18 18.58 -35.30 -23.54
N SER A 19 18.48 -36.58 -23.16
CA SER A 19 17.21 -37.16 -22.76
C SER A 19 16.53 -36.20 -21.78
N PRO A 20 15.21 -36.00 -21.84
CA PRO A 20 14.51 -35.29 -20.78
C PRO A 20 14.68 -36.14 -19.52
N ALA A 21 15.75 -35.86 -18.79
CA ALA A 21 15.95 -36.38 -17.45
C ALA A 21 14.68 -35.94 -16.72
N SER A 22 13.95 -36.92 -16.22
CA SER A 22 12.89 -36.74 -15.25
C SER A 22 13.43 -35.77 -14.21
N ALA A 23 13.04 -34.50 -14.33
CA ALA A 23 13.45 -33.47 -13.40
C ALA A 23 12.88 -33.92 -12.06
N LEU A 24 13.73 -34.49 -11.21
CA LEU A 24 13.43 -34.69 -9.81
C LEU A 24 12.89 -33.35 -9.36
N ALA A 25 11.62 -33.30 -8.97
CA ALA A 25 10.97 -32.09 -8.50
C ALA A 25 11.82 -31.56 -7.36
N GLN A 26 12.68 -30.59 -7.66
CA GLN A 26 13.58 -30.01 -6.70
C GLN A 26 12.67 -29.26 -5.73
N THR A 27 12.52 -29.82 -4.52
CA THR A 27 11.75 -29.18 -3.47
C THR A 27 12.49 -27.91 -3.09
N CYS A 28 11.98 -26.78 -3.55
CA CYS A 28 12.54 -25.48 -3.26
C CYS A 28 12.32 -25.14 -1.79
N PRO A 29 13.36 -24.71 -1.06
CA PRO A 29 13.20 -24.39 0.35
C PRO A 29 12.34 -23.14 0.51
N VAL A 30 11.60 -23.09 1.62
CA VAL A 30 10.77 -21.93 1.98
C VAL A 30 11.65 -20.72 2.34
N SER A 31 12.82 -20.99 2.95
CA SER A 31 13.77 -19.97 3.37
C SER A 31 15.22 -20.39 3.19
N THR A 32 16.13 -19.42 3.26
CA THR A 32 17.57 -19.63 3.36
C THR A 32 18.17 -18.68 4.38
N SER A 33 19.03 -19.21 5.25
CA SER A 33 19.78 -18.43 6.24
C SER A 33 21.08 -17.85 5.66
N ASN A 34 21.77 -17.05 6.48
CA ASN A 34 23.06 -16.40 6.20
C ASN A 34 23.03 -15.51 4.96
N VAL A 35 21.96 -14.72 4.84
CA VAL A 35 21.83 -13.71 3.80
C VAL A 35 22.52 -12.43 4.27
N GLU A 36 23.51 -11.98 3.51
CA GLU A 36 24.19 -10.71 3.74
C GLU A 36 23.26 -9.55 3.31
N ILE A 37 23.14 -8.52 4.15
CA ILE A 37 22.42 -7.30 3.81
C ILE A 37 23.42 -6.26 3.31
N ARG A 38 23.24 -5.84 2.05
CA ARG A 38 24.01 -4.77 1.42
C ARG A 38 23.18 -3.50 1.34
N LEU A 39 23.85 -2.37 1.43
CA LEU A 39 23.23 -1.06 1.33
C LEU A 39 23.54 -0.44 -0.02
N ARG A 40 22.50 0.06 -0.68
CA ARG A 40 22.60 0.79 -1.94
C ARG A 40 22.08 2.20 -1.79
N THR A 41 22.83 3.16 -2.31
CA THR A 41 22.34 4.53 -2.43
C THR A 41 21.17 4.56 -3.42
N PRO A 42 20.01 5.10 -3.04
CA PRO A 42 18.90 5.25 -3.98
C PRO A 42 19.32 6.19 -5.12
N PRO A 43 18.82 5.96 -6.35
CA PRO A 43 19.11 6.86 -7.46
C PRO A 43 18.61 8.28 -7.15
N SER A 44 19.35 9.26 -7.66
CA SER A 44 19.10 10.70 -7.45
C SER A 44 17.82 11.17 -8.12
N SER A 45 17.41 10.54 -9.23
CA SER A 45 16.10 10.68 -9.85
C SER A 45 15.28 9.41 -9.60
N VAL A 46 14.09 9.54 -9.02
CA VAL A 46 13.12 8.45 -8.97
C VAL A 46 12.55 8.33 -10.37
N ASN A 47 12.94 7.32 -11.11
CA ASN A 47 12.05 6.82 -12.14
C ASN A 47 10.94 6.05 -11.42
N ALA A 48 9.74 5.95 -12.01
CA ALA A 48 8.61 5.19 -11.45
C ALA A 48 8.96 3.73 -11.09
N THR A 49 10.07 3.23 -11.64
CA THR A 49 10.63 1.89 -11.48
C THR A 49 11.57 1.71 -10.27
N ASP A 50 12.04 2.78 -9.64
CA ASP A 50 12.96 2.70 -8.49
C ASP A 50 12.20 2.96 -7.18
N ARG A 51 11.43 1.96 -6.74
CA ARG A 51 10.62 2.03 -5.51
C ARG A 51 11.41 1.62 -4.27
N ARG A 52 10.97 2.06 -3.08
CA ARG A 52 11.77 1.95 -1.83
C ARG A 52 11.86 0.52 -1.29
N GLU A 53 10.90 -0.30 -1.68
CA GLU A 53 10.75 -1.72 -1.39
C GLU A 53 11.41 -2.59 -2.47
N HIS A 54 12.02 -1.99 -3.50
CA HIS A 54 12.77 -2.73 -4.50
C HIS A 54 14.13 -3.17 -3.95
N VAL A 55 14.49 -4.41 -4.26
CA VAL A 55 15.81 -4.97 -3.93
C VAL A 55 16.45 -5.61 -5.14
N ARG A 56 17.78 -5.66 -5.11
CA ARG A 56 18.56 -6.55 -5.96
C ARG A 56 19.06 -7.72 -5.14
N ILE A 57 19.08 -8.89 -5.73
CA ILE A 57 19.61 -10.09 -5.08
C ILE A 57 20.77 -10.67 -5.87
N SER A 58 21.59 -11.48 -5.21
CA SER A 58 22.60 -12.28 -5.88
C SER A 58 22.00 -13.48 -6.62
N LEU A 59 22.71 -13.99 -7.63
CA LEU A 59 22.39 -15.28 -8.24
C LEU A 59 22.32 -16.41 -7.21
N GLY A 60 23.24 -16.42 -6.23
CA GLY A 60 23.24 -17.42 -5.18
C GLY A 60 22.00 -17.38 -4.28
N LEU A 61 21.44 -16.18 -4.02
CA LEU A 61 20.18 -16.04 -3.27
C LEU A 61 18.98 -16.45 -4.13
N LEU A 62 18.94 -16.03 -5.40
CA LEU A 62 17.91 -16.44 -6.36
C LEU A 62 17.80 -17.96 -6.47
N GLN A 63 18.94 -18.64 -6.64
CA GLN A 63 19.01 -20.10 -6.73
C GLN A 63 18.62 -20.78 -5.41
N ALA A 64 19.08 -20.24 -4.28
CA ALA A 64 18.74 -20.78 -2.97
C ALA A 64 17.23 -20.69 -2.68
N LEU A 65 16.56 -19.67 -3.22
CA LEU A 65 15.12 -19.50 -3.11
C LEU A 65 14.36 -20.12 -4.29
N CYS A 66 15.02 -20.69 -5.31
CA CYS A 66 14.38 -21.10 -6.56
C CYS A 66 13.43 -20.03 -7.17
N LEU A 67 13.83 -18.76 -7.19
CA LEU A 67 13.06 -17.75 -7.91
C LEU A 67 13.29 -17.93 -9.42
N ASP A 68 12.22 -17.75 -10.21
CA ASP A 68 12.33 -17.77 -11.66
C ASP A 68 12.96 -16.46 -12.12
N PRO A 69 14.17 -16.46 -12.72
CA PRO A 69 14.80 -15.25 -13.19
C PRO A 69 14.03 -14.57 -14.33
N SER A 70 13.19 -15.30 -15.07
CA SER A 70 12.35 -14.73 -16.13
C SER A 70 11.15 -13.94 -15.61
N ALA A 71 10.77 -14.15 -14.35
CA ALA A 71 9.73 -13.40 -13.65
C ALA A 71 10.28 -12.13 -12.96
N ILE A 72 11.56 -11.80 -13.11
CA ILE A 72 12.16 -10.61 -12.48
C ILE A 72 12.21 -9.47 -13.50
N HIS A 73 11.47 -8.41 -13.22
CA HIS A 73 11.36 -7.24 -14.07
C HIS A 73 11.99 -6.02 -13.40
N ALA A 74 12.71 -5.21 -14.19
CA ALA A 74 13.45 -4.07 -13.66
C ALA A 74 12.56 -2.96 -13.07
N ASN A 75 11.30 -2.90 -13.51
CA ASN A 75 10.26 -2.02 -12.98
C ASN A 75 9.56 -2.59 -11.74
N GLY A 76 9.80 -3.85 -11.38
CA GLY A 76 9.12 -4.54 -10.28
C GLY A 76 7.75 -5.10 -10.64
N ASP A 77 7.23 -4.81 -11.83
CA ASP A 77 5.95 -5.36 -12.30
C ASP A 77 6.05 -6.89 -12.35
N ASP A 78 5.02 -7.57 -11.82
CA ASP A 78 4.91 -9.04 -11.72
C ASP A 78 6.10 -9.74 -11.03
N SER A 79 7.00 -8.96 -10.41
CA SER A 79 8.23 -9.50 -9.88
C SER A 79 8.02 -10.18 -8.54
N PRO A 80 8.73 -11.28 -8.25
CA PRO A 80 8.56 -11.99 -6.99
C PRO A 80 8.94 -11.08 -5.82
N GLN A 81 8.11 -11.05 -4.79
CA GLN A 81 8.47 -10.45 -3.51
C GLN A 81 9.10 -11.50 -2.58
N ILE A 82 10.07 -11.07 -1.77
CA ILE A 82 10.73 -11.86 -0.72
C ILE A 82 10.59 -11.18 0.63
N ARG A 83 10.59 -11.98 1.71
CA ARG A 83 10.72 -11.45 3.08
C ARG A 83 12.16 -11.59 3.56
N ILE A 84 12.68 -10.54 4.16
CA ILE A 84 13.97 -10.57 4.85
C ILE A 84 13.71 -10.46 6.35
N ALA A 85 14.32 -11.34 7.14
CA ALA A 85 14.26 -11.32 8.60
C ALA A 85 15.67 -11.21 9.19
N ILE A 86 15.88 -10.23 10.05
CA ILE A 86 17.10 -10.08 10.86
C ILE A 86 17.00 -11.05 12.03
N VAL A 87 17.77 -12.14 11.97
CA VAL A 87 17.78 -13.22 12.97
C VAL A 87 18.56 -12.80 14.21
N SER A 88 19.69 -12.12 14.01
CA SER A 88 20.48 -11.50 15.06
C SER A 88 21.17 -10.25 14.53
N ASP A 89 21.22 -9.22 15.36
CA ASP A 89 22.00 -8.02 15.11
C ASP A 89 22.85 -7.72 16.34
N THR A 90 24.17 -7.72 16.16
CA THR A 90 25.14 -7.44 17.24
C THR A 90 25.72 -6.02 17.16
N ASN A 91 25.10 -5.13 16.37
CA ASN A 91 25.46 -3.71 16.33
C ASN A 91 25.18 -3.04 17.68
N PRO A 92 26.06 -2.13 18.14
CA PRO A 92 25.83 -1.34 19.34
C PRO A 92 24.50 -0.58 19.24
N GLY A 93 23.63 -0.73 20.25
CA GLY A 93 22.32 -0.08 20.28
C GLY A 93 21.18 -0.87 19.62
N ALA A 94 21.46 -2.04 19.04
CA ALA A 94 20.40 -2.97 18.64
C ALA A 94 19.63 -3.46 19.89
N PRO A 95 18.29 -3.44 19.89
CA PRO A 95 17.50 -3.97 21.00
C PRO A 95 17.71 -5.49 21.13
N SER A 96 17.66 -6.02 22.36
CA SER A 96 17.86 -7.45 22.64
C SER A 96 16.78 -8.36 22.05
N SER A 97 15.65 -7.81 21.63
CA SER A 97 14.59 -8.40 20.79
C SER A 97 13.66 -7.24 20.35
N PRO A 98 13.15 -7.15 19.11
CA PRO A 98 12.78 -8.25 18.21
C PRO A 98 13.52 -8.28 16.87
N ARG A 99 13.63 -9.48 16.31
CA ARG A 99 13.99 -9.74 14.90
C ARG A 99 13.23 -8.78 14.00
N SER A 100 13.92 -7.89 13.31
CA SER A 100 13.30 -6.99 12.32
C SER A 100 12.98 -7.78 11.05
N THR A 101 11.87 -7.49 10.37
CA THR A 101 11.45 -8.19 9.17
C THR A 101 10.80 -7.19 8.22
N ALA A 102 11.00 -7.36 6.92
CA ALA A 102 10.42 -6.49 5.90
C ALA A 102 10.19 -7.26 4.59
N LEU A 103 9.25 -6.76 3.79
CA LEU A 103 8.95 -7.26 2.46
C LEU A 103 9.59 -6.39 1.39
N PHE A 104 10.04 -7.06 0.33
CA PHE A 104 10.75 -6.44 -0.77
C PHE A 104 10.39 -7.09 -2.10
N THR A 105 10.23 -6.28 -3.15
CA THR A 105 10.09 -6.71 -4.54
C THR A 105 11.46 -6.90 -5.17
N VAL A 106 11.72 -8.08 -5.74
CA VAL A 106 13.01 -8.36 -6.39
C VAL A 106 12.99 -7.79 -7.80
N VAL A 107 13.75 -6.73 -8.05
CA VAL A 107 13.77 -6.03 -9.37
C VAL A 107 15.05 -6.25 -10.16
N GLY A 108 15.96 -7.05 -9.63
CA GLY A 108 17.20 -7.33 -10.34
C GLY A 108 18.03 -8.42 -9.69
N VAL A 109 18.82 -9.07 -10.52
CA VAL A 109 19.73 -10.14 -10.11
C VAL A 109 21.14 -9.75 -10.52
N ASP A 110 22.08 -9.79 -9.58
CA ASP A 110 23.50 -9.82 -9.93
C ASP A 110 23.88 -11.25 -10.32
N THR A 111 23.93 -11.49 -11.63
CA THR A 111 24.25 -12.79 -12.22
C THR A 111 25.71 -13.21 -12.01
N LEU A 112 26.57 -12.32 -11.54
CA LEU A 112 28.00 -12.60 -11.33
C LEU A 112 28.31 -13.04 -9.90
N SER A 113 27.36 -12.90 -8.96
CA SER A 113 27.59 -13.18 -7.55
C SER A 113 26.91 -14.47 -7.08
N ILE A 114 27.73 -15.47 -6.75
CA ILE A 114 27.26 -16.75 -6.20
C ILE A 114 27.02 -16.72 -4.67
N GLY A 115 27.39 -15.63 -4.01
CA GLY A 115 27.08 -15.43 -2.58
C GLY A 115 25.57 -15.31 -2.35
N LYS A 116 25.12 -15.29 -1.10
CA LYS A 116 23.70 -15.03 -0.75
C LYS A 116 23.59 -13.66 -0.14
N TRP A 117 23.11 -12.69 -0.91
CA TRP A 117 22.92 -11.33 -0.41
C TRP A 117 21.70 -10.67 -1.04
N VAL A 118 21.17 -9.70 -0.32
CA VAL A 118 20.13 -8.78 -0.75
C VAL A 118 20.63 -7.35 -0.57
N GLU A 119 20.40 -6.52 -1.57
CA GLU A 119 20.79 -5.12 -1.57
C GLU A 119 19.54 -4.25 -1.40
N VAL A 120 19.47 -3.55 -0.28
CA VAL A 120 18.35 -2.68 0.11
C VAL A 120 18.73 -1.21 -0.03
N TYR A 121 17.78 -0.37 -0.40
CA TYR A 121 18.03 1.07 -0.50
C TYR A 121 18.24 1.71 0.88
N THR A 122 19.23 2.60 0.95
CA THR A 122 19.39 3.55 2.05
C THR A 122 18.36 4.68 1.92
N ARG A 123 18.31 5.54 2.93
CA ARG A 123 17.49 6.76 2.85
C ARG A 123 17.97 7.67 1.71
N ARG A 124 17.05 8.30 0.99
CA ARG A 124 17.37 9.41 0.07
C ARG A 124 17.55 10.72 0.81
N THR A 125 16.66 10.99 1.77
CA THR A 125 16.61 12.22 2.58
C THR A 125 16.35 11.87 4.05
N SER A 126 16.45 12.84 4.95
CA SER A 126 16.09 12.65 6.37
C SER A 126 14.60 12.32 6.56
N SER A 127 13.74 12.84 5.68
CA SER A 127 12.29 12.56 5.64
C SER A 127 11.93 11.20 5.04
N ASP A 128 12.88 10.52 4.38
CA ASP A 128 12.64 9.19 3.83
C ASP A 128 12.54 8.16 4.97
N THR A 129 11.31 7.90 5.39
CA THR A 129 10.98 7.02 6.51
C THR A 129 10.66 5.58 6.08
N ASN A 130 10.50 5.33 4.78
CA ASN A 130 9.98 4.08 4.22
C ASN A 130 10.97 3.30 3.34
N ASN A 131 12.27 3.52 3.48
CA ASN A 131 13.31 2.76 2.77
C ASN A 131 13.68 1.44 3.45
N GLY A 132 14.26 0.52 2.67
CA GLY A 132 14.66 -0.81 3.14
C GLY A 132 15.61 -0.80 4.34
N LEU A 133 16.55 0.14 4.42
CA LEU A 133 17.41 0.31 5.61
C LEU A 133 16.58 0.58 6.86
N ARG A 134 15.65 1.54 6.85
CA ARG A 134 14.83 1.87 8.01
C ARG A 134 13.82 0.77 8.36
N LYS A 135 13.28 0.07 7.36
CA LYS A 135 12.41 -1.09 7.58
C LYS A 135 13.15 -2.19 8.33
N LEU A 136 14.36 -2.55 7.88
CA LEU A 136 15.17 -3.59 8.53
C LEU A 136 15.86 -3.12 9.81
N PHE A 137 16.27 -1.87 9.91
CA PHE A 137 17.09 -1.34 11.01
C PHE A 137 16.55 0.02 11.49
N PRO A 138 15.52 0.02 12.35
CA PRO A 138 14.79 1.22 12.75
C PRO A 138 15.57 2.11 13.70
N TYR A 139 16.48 1.51 14.46
CA TYR A 139 17.34 2.16 15.45
C TYR A 139 18.57 2.78 14.78
N LEU A 140 18.87 2.39 13.54
CA LEU A 140 19.86 3.09 12.75
C LEU A 140 19.21 4.41 12.32
N GLY A 141 19.55 5.47 13.06
CA GLY A 141 19.19 6.85 12.73
C GLY A 141 19.72 7.26 11.35
N SER A 142 19.58 8.53 10.99
CA SER A 142 20.00 9.06 9.69
C SER A 142 21.50 8.91 9.38
N SER A 143 22.34 8.66 10.38
CA SER A 143 23.80 8.52 10.28
C SER A 143 24.34 7.15 10.69
N GLY A 144 23.47 6.18 10.96
CA GLY A 144 23.89 4.85 11.41
C GLY A 144 24.65 4.08 10.32
N SER A 145 25.87 3.64 10.60
CA SER A 145 26.58 2.67 9.75
C SER A 145 26.13 1.26 10.11
N LEU A 146 25.72 0.48 9.10
CA LEU A 146 25.53 -0.95 9.25
C LEU A 146 26.91 -1.63 9.16
N ASP A 147 27.26 -2.49 10.10
CA ASP A 147 28.36 -3.45 9.94
C ASP A 147 27.77 -4.78 9.42
N PRO A 148 27.92 -5.11 8.13
CA PRO A 148 27.32 -6.32 7.55
C PRO A 148 27.81 -7.60 8.24
N ALA A 149 29.02 -7.60 8.82
CA ALA A 149 29.56 -8.76 9.52
C ALA A 149 28.83 -9.07 10.84
N ARG A 150 28.01 -8.12 11.34
CA ARG A 150 27.27 -8.23 12.61
C ARG A 150 25.80 -8.56 12.44
N VAL A 151 25.34 -8.67 11.20
CA VAL A 151 23.95 -8.94 10.85
C VAL A 151 23.83 -10.34 10.29
N VAL A 152 23.00 -11.16 10.92
CA VAL A 152 22.58 -12.45 10.36
C VAL A 152 21.16 -12.29 9.90
N ALA A 153 20.92 -12.45 8.60
CA ALA A 153 19.57 -12.45 8.04
C ALA A 153 19.19 -13.80 7.44
N GLU A 154 17.87 -14.00 7.38
CA GLU A 154 17.21 -15.09 6.67
C GLU A 154 16.31 -14.47 5.60
N ALA A 155 16.32 -15.04 4.40
CA ALA A 155 15.40 -14.68 3.34
C ALA A 155 14.39 -15.80 3.13
N TYR A 156 13.16 -15.42 2.87
CA TYR A 156 12.05 -16.31 2.59
C TYR A 156 11.65 -16.08 1.13
N ARG A 157 11.58 -17.19 0.36
CA ARG A 157 11.31 -17.20 -1.09
C ARG A 157 10.05 -16.43 -1.44
N LEU A 158 9.09 -16.58 -0.55
CA LEU A 158 7.78 -16.02 -0.67
C LEU A 158 7.77 -14.90 0.37
N ALA A 159 7.67 -13.65 -0.09
CA ALA A 159 6.77 -12.74 0.62
C ALA A 159 5.53 -13.54 0.98
N PRO A 160 5.00 -13.44 2.20
CA PRO A 160 3.84 -14.23 2.55
C PRO A 160 2.85 -13.95 1.44
N HIS A 161 2.59 -14.98 0.63
CA HIS A 161 1.35 -14.98 -0.08
C HIS A 161 0.34 -14.74 1.06
N ALA A 162 -0.52 -13.76 0.91
CA ALA A 162 -1.42 -13.45 1.99
C ALA A 162 -2.45 -14.57 2.12
N THR A 163 -2.97 -14.80 3.32
CA THR A 163 -4.15 -15.67 3.44
C THR A 163 -5.34 -14.88 2.91
N ALA A 164 -5.72 -15.12 1.67
CA ALA A 164 -6.90 -14.52 1.08
C ALA A 164 -8.16 -15.30 1.47
N TYR A 165 -9.14 -14.56 1.98
CA TYR A 165 -10.52 -15.00 2.15
C TYR A 165 -11.34 -14.30 1.08
N VAL A 166 -11.86 -15.05 0.12
CA VAL A 166 -12.69 -14.49 -0.94
C VAL A 166 -14.16 -14.79 -0.66
N ASP A 167 -14.96 -13.73 -0.54
CA ASP A 167 -16.43 -13.76 -0.46
C ASP A 167 -17.02 -13.35 -1.83
N TYR A 168 -17.41 -14.34 -2.62
CA TYR A 168 -18.13 -14.11 -3.88
C TYR A 168 -19.62 -13.93 -3.59
N ARG A 169 -20.12 -12.69 -3.59
CA ARG A 169 -21.57 -12.41 -3.47
C ARG A 169 -22.34 -12.62 -4.79
N LEU A 170 -21.62 -13.05 -5.83
CA LEU A 170 -22.10 -13.40 -7.17
C LEU A 170 -22.96 -14.68 -7.22
N SER A 171 -22.92 -15.53 -6.20
CA SER A 171 -23.75 -16.74 -6.14
C SER A 171 -24.08 -17.09 -4.68
N SER A 172 -25.16 -17.84 -4.45
CA SER A 172 -25.53 -18.36 -3.12
C SER A 172 -24.53 -19.36 -2.52
N THR A 173 -23.34 -19.50 -3.11
CA THR A 173 -22.30 -20.44 -2.75
C THR A 173 -21.17 -19.68 -2.06
N LYS A 174 -20.99 -20.06 -0.80
CA LYS A 174 -20.20 -19.45 0.27
C LYS A 174 -18.69 -19.59 0.04
N ILE A 175 -17.93 -18.53 0.39
CA ILE A 175 -16.47 -18.47 0.64
C ILE A 175 -15.69 -19.63 0.03
N ASP A 176 -15.24 -19.48 -1.21
CA ASP A 176 -14.39 -20.45 -1.88
C ASP A 176 -12.91 -20.05 -1.77
N ALA A 177 -12.10 -21.01 -1.34
CA ALA A 177 -10.64 -20.99 -1.16
C ALA A 177 -10.09 -20.09 -0.04
N VAL A 178 -9.78 -20.71 1.11
CA VAL A 178 -8.74 -20.22 2.02
C VAL A 178 -7.42 -20.67 1.44
N THR A 179 -6.65 -19.75 0.85
CA THR A 179 -5.26 -20.07 0.52
C THR A 179 -4.40 -19.73 1.73
N THR A 180 -4.19 -20.70 2.63
CA THR A 180 -3.33 -20.46 3.80
C THR A 180 -1.91 -20.31 3.33
N HIS A 181 -1.33 -19.16 3.64
CA HIS A 181 0.02 -18.88 3.22
C HIS A 181 0.82 -18.29 4.39
N PHE A 182 1.95 -18.95 4.60
CA PHE A 182 2.99 -18.72 5.59
C PHE A 182 2.57 -17.97 6.86
N SER A 183 2.32 -18.73 7.92
CA SER A 183 2.59 -18.26 9.27
C SER A 183 4.11 -18.11 9.42
N ASP A 184 4.59 -16.88 9.72
CA ASP A 184 5.93 -16.71 10.28
C ASP A 184 6.13 -17.79 11.36
N PRO A 185 7.27 -18.51 11.43
CA PRO A 185 7.45 -19.54 12.44
C PRO A 185 7.34 -18.99 13.89
N ASN A 186 7.32 -17.66 14.06
CA ASN A 186 7.02 -16.95 15.30
C ASN A 186 5.63 -16.26 15.30
N ALA A 187 4.72 -16.63 14.38
CA ALA A 187 3.45 -15.99 14.08
C ALA A 187 2.28 -16.37 14.99
N SER A 188 2.51 -16.89 16.19
CA SER A 188 1.40 -17.34 17.06
C SER A 188 0.24 -16.33 17.15
N ALA A 189 0.52 -15.02 17.01
CA ALA A 189 -0.44 -13.95 16.69
C ALA A 189 0.06 -12.92 15.63
N ARG A 190 1.03 -13.29 14.77
CA ARG A 190 1.72 -12.37 13.84
C ARG A 190 1.47 -12.70 12.37
N GLN A 191 0.28 -12.37 11.90
CA GLN A 191 -0.21 -12.77 10.58
C GLN A 191 -0.56 -11.57 9.70
N PHE A 192 -0.62 -11.83 8.40
CA PHE A 192 -1.22 -10.94 7.42
C PHE A 192 -2.30 -11.71 6.66
N GLU A 193 -3.47 -11.11 6.52
CA GLU A 193 -4.67 -11.70 5.90
C GLU A 193 -5.21 -10.74 4.84
N GLU A 194 -5.68 -11.26 3.71
CA GLU A 194 -6.47 -10.54 2.74
C GLU A 194 -7.95 -10.93 2.89
N TYR A 195 -8.84 -9.95 2.88
CA TYR A 195 -10.27 -10.16 2.73
C TYR A 195 -10.70 -9.53 1.42
N LEU A 196 -11.38 -10.30 0.59
CA LEU A 196 -11.87 -9.88 -0.70
C LEU A 196 -13.38 -10.11 -0.74
N GLN A 197 -14.14 -9.10 -1.15
CA GLN A 197 -15.54 -9.19 -1.49
C GLN A 197 -15.73 -8.75 -2.94
N LEU A 198 -16.34 -9.62 -3.74
CA LEU A 198 -16.58 -9.36 -5.16
C LEU A 198 -18.06 -9.26 -5.46
N GLU A 199 -18.39 -8.22 -6.22
CA GLU A 199 -19.71 -7.92 -6.75
C GLU A 199 -19.66 -7.90 -8.28
N ALA A 200 -20.79 -8.13 -8.94
CA ALA A 200 -20.82 -8.23 -10.42
C ALA A 200 -20.54 -6.86 -11.06
N SER A 201 -20.92 -5.82 -10.35
CA SER A 201 -20.78 -4.42 -10.74
C SER A 201 -19.33 -3.96 -10.61
N LYS A 202 -18.84 -3.18 -11.58
CA LYS A 202 -17.54 -2.46 -11.51
C LYS A 202 -17.74 -0.96 -11.26
N GLU A 203 -18.83 -0.59 -10.59
CA GLU A 203 -19.13 0.81 -10.28
C GLU A 203 -18.23 1.35 -9.16
N LEU A 204 -17.98 0.55 -8.11
CA LEU A 204 -17.21 0.98 -6.94
C LEU A 204 -16.30 -0.13 -6.39
N ALA A 205 -15.03 0.22 -6.20
CA ALA A 205 -14.08 -0.54 -5.38
C ALA A 205 -13.71 0.24 -4.12
N LEU A 206 -13.66 -0.44 -2.98
CA LEU A 206 -13.07 0.04 -1.74
C LEU A 206 -11.82 -0.78 -1.43
N VAL A 207 -10.68 -0.13 -1.25
CA VAL A 207 -9.44 -0.78 -0.84
C VAL A 207 -8.96 -0.30 0.51
N VAL A 208 -8.64 -1.24 1.38
CA VAL A 208 -8.13 -0.99 2.73
C VAL A 208 -6.80 -1.73 2.87
N PRO A 209 -5.71 -1.20 2.30
CA PRO A 209 -4.43 -1.90 2.28
C PRO A 209 -3.81 -2.11 3.66
N HIS A 210 -4.20 -1.29 4.63
CA HIS A 210 -3.56 -1.18 5.93
C HIS A 210 -4.56 -1.39 7.09
N GLY A 211 -5.46 -2.36 6.95
CA GLY A 211 -6.42 -2.72 7.98
C GLY A 211 -5.80 -3.33 9.24
N ASP A 212 -6.63 -3.46 10.28
CA ASP A 212 -6.29 -3.98 11.59
C ASP A 212 -5.17 -3.14 12.24
N ASN A 213 -4.19 -3.74 12.88
CA ASN A 213 -3.15 -3.04 13.62
C ASN A 213 -2.10 -2.35 12.71
N ILE A 214 -2.23 -2.39 11.37
CA ILE A 214 -1.35 -1.63 10.47
C ILE A 214 -1.70 -0.14 10.59
N GLU A 215 -2.95 0.23 10.33
CA GLU A 215 -3.55 1.53 10.60
C GLU A 215 -4.87 1.33 11.36
N THR A 216 -4.76 1.23 12.68
CA THR A 216 -5.85 0.82 13.57
C THR A 216 -7.17 1.53 13.34
N HIS A 217 -8.26 0.77 13.47
CA HIS A 217 -9.67 1.17 13.33
C HIS A 217 -10.12 1.55 11.91
N ILE A 218 -9.25 1.49 10.90
CA ILE A 218 -9.66 1.73 9.50
C ILE A 218 -10.56 0.61 8.99
N ASP A 219 -10.21 -0.65 9.26
CA ASP A 219 -10.95 -1.84 8.83
C ASP A 219 -12.37 -1.89 9.38
N GLU A 220 -12.57 -1.45 10.62
CA GLU A 220 -13.87 -1.37 11.27
C GLU A 220 -14.86 -0.46 10.51
N GLN A 221 -14.35 0.41 9.62
CA GLN A 221 -15.18 1.34 8.86
C GLN A 221 -15.71 0.78 7.54
N ILE A 222 -15.19 -0.36 7.06
CA ILE A 222 -15.58 -0.98 5.79
C ILE A 222 -17.10 -1.20 5.73
N GLY A 223 -17.67 -1.82 6.76
CA GLY A 223 -19.11 -2.09 6.80
C GLY A 223 -19.95 -0.82 6.84
N ARG A 224 -19.45 0.29 7.42
CA ARG A 224 -20.16 1.58 7.42
C ARG A 224 -20.16 2.22 6.04
N PHE A 225 -19.04 2.15 5.33
CA PHE A 225 -18.92 2.60 3.95
C PHE A 225 -19.88 1.82 3.03
N GLU A 226 -19.80 0.49 3.10
CA GLU A 226 -20.59 -0.43 2.26
C GLU A 226 -22.10 -0.20 2.47
N ASN A 227 -22.55 -0.19 3.73
CA ASN A 227 -23.96 0.06 4.05
C ASN A 227 -24.43 1.43 3.54
N ALA A 228 -23.58 2.45 3.60
CA ALA A 228 -23.90 3.78 3.12
C ALA A 228 -24.03 3.85 1.59
N ALA A 229 -23.16 3.16 0.86
CA ALA A 229 -23.25 3.06 -0.60
C ALA A 229 -24.48 2.25 -1.06
N ALA A 230 -24.78 1.15 -0.36
CA ALA A 230 -25.91 0.27 -0.66
C ALA A 230 -27.27 0.97 -0.58
N VAL A 231 -27.43 2.01 0.26
CA VAL A 231 -28.65 2.85 0.31
C VAL A 231 -28.97 3.51 -1.04
N TYR A 232 -27.96 3.73 -1.87
CA TYR A 232 -28.09 4.30 -3.21
C TYR A 232 -28.03 3.23 -4.32
N GLY A 233 -28.12 1.95 -3.96
CA GLY A 233 -28.10 0.83 -4.91
C GLY A 233 -26.73 0.64 -5.58
N VAL A 234 -25.64 1.06 -4.92
CA VAL A 234 -24.27 0.87 -5.42
C VAL A 234 -23.61 -0.26 -4.64
N ASP A 235 -23.43 -1.39 -5.32
CA ASP A 235 -22.66 -2.53 -4.82
C ASP A 235 -21.17 -2.17 -4.78
N THR A 236 -20.47 -2.62 -3.74
CA THR A 236 -19.06 -2.29 -3.49
C THR A 236 -18.22 -3.54 -3.51
N ASN A 237 -17.21 -3.58 -4.40
CA ASN A 237 -16.15 -4.59 -4.31
C ASN A 237 -15.15 -4.13 -3.25
N ILE A 238 -14.70 -5.02 -2.39
CA ILE A 238 -13.83 -4.66 -1.26
C ILE A 238 -12.57 -5.51 -1.30
N TRP A 239 -11.41 -4.90 -1.19
CA TRP A 239 -10.18 -5.60 -0.82
C TRP A 239 -9.57 -5.00 0.43
N GLU A 240 -9.19 -5.85 1.37
CA GLU A 240 -8.69 -5.45 2.68
C GLU A 240 -7.45 -6.28 3.04
N GLY A 241 -6.33 -5.62 3.32
CA GLY A 241 -5.15 -6.23 3.92
C GLY A 241 -5.11 -5.99 5.42
N ARG A 242 -5.21 -7.05 6.23
CA ARG A 242 -5.13 -6.99 7.71
C ARG A 242 -3.79 -7.50 8.20
N GLY A 243 -3.08 -6.69 8.99
CA GLY A 243 -1.84 -7.09 9.63
C GLY A 243 -1.94 -7.16 11.16
N ARG A 244 -1.34 -8.18 11.76
CA ARG A 244 -1.15 -8.32 13.21
C ARG A 244 0.29 -8.71 13.51
N TRP A 245 0.92 -8.12 14.51
CA TRP A 245 2.28 -8.51 14.96
C TRP A 245 2.45 -8.45 16.49
N GLY A 246 1.69 -7.58 17.16
CA GLY A 246 1.85 -7.25 18.58
C GLY A 246 2.99 -6.23 18.82
N SER A 247 3.11 -5.76 20.06
CA SER A 247 4.17 -4.82 20.51
C SER A 247 4.25 -3.46 19.76
N GLY A 248 3.19 -3.01 19.09
CA GLY A 248 3.16 -1.74 18.35
C GLY A 248 3.97 -1.74 17.05
N GLU A 249 4.49 -2.90 16.63
CA GLU A 249 5.36 -3.04 15.45
C GLU A 249 4.59 -3.36 14.17
N THR A 250 3.30 -3.65 14.25
CA THR A 250 2.48 -4.15 13.14
C THR A 250 2.61 -3.28 11.88
N SER A 251 2.33 -1.97 12.00
CA SER A 251 2.49 -1.01 10.89
C SER A 251 3.86 -1.18 10.24
N ARG A 252 4.92 -1.15 11.03
CA ARG A 252 6.28 -1.26 10.52
C ARG A 252 6.60 -2.58 9.81
N ARG A 253 5.96 -3.69 10.18
CA ARG A 253 6.23 -5.02 9.60
C ARG A 253 5.41 -5.34 8.36
N TRP A 254 4.22 -4.75 8.26
CA TRP A 254 3.22 -5.12 7.27
C TRP A 254 2.84 -3.97 6.34
N HIS A 255 3.14 -2.72 6.69
CA HIS A 255 2.88 -1.57 5.83
C HIS A 255 3.77 -1.60 4.58
N ILE A 256 3.10 -1.60 3.44
CA ILE A 256 3.68 -1.49 2.11
C ILE A 256 3.01 -0.28 1.48
N THR A 257 3.78 0.71 1.06
CA THR A 257 3.21 1.93 0.48
C THR A 257 2.27 1.59 -0.70
N SER A 258 1.20 2.35 -0.87
CA SER A 258 0.15 2.06 -1.86
C SER A 258 0.65 1.92 -3.30
N SER A 259 1.73 2.64 -3.67
CA SER A 259 2.39 2.50 -4.97
C SER A 259 3.19 1.19 -5.12
N ASP A 260 3.54 0.54 -4.02
CA ASP A 260 4.35 -0.69 -3.97
C ASP A 260 3.51 -1.98 -3.84
N LEU A 261 2.22 -1.85 -3.51
CA LEU A 261 1.30 -2.98 -3.52
C LEU A 261 1.15 -3.53 -4.93
N HIS A 262 1.43 -4.81 -5.15
CA HIS A 262 1.36 -5.41 -6.48
C HIS A 262 0.41 -6.60 -6.49
N PRO A 263 -0.56 -6.68 -7.41
CA PRO A 263 -1.52 -7.79 -7.47
C PRO A 263 -0.85 -9.18 -7.44
N ALA A 264 0.22 -9.40 -8.21
CA ALA A 264 0.99 -10.66 -8.19
C ALA A 264 1.56 -11.09 -6.81
N SER A 265 1.57 -10.21 -5.80
CA SER A 265 1.99 -10.52 -4.42
C SER A 265 0.82 -10.74 -3.45
N PHE A 266 -0.40 -10.43 -3.90
CA PHE A 266 -1.60 -10.32 -3.10
C PHE A 266 -2.74 -11.01 -3.87
N PRO A 267 -2.93 -12.33 -3.71
CA PRO A 267 -3.92 -13.09 -4.48
C PRO A 267 -5.33 -12.49 -4.43
N GLY A 268 -5.75 -11.95 -3.28
CA GLY A 268 -7.04 -11.26 -3.18
C GLY A 268 -7.07 -9.97 -4.02
N LEU A 269 -5.97 -9.23 -4.06
CA LEU A 269 -5.83 -8.04 -4.90
C LEU A 269 -5.75 -8.39 -6.38
N GLU A 270 -5.04 -9.47 -6.75
CA GLU A 270 -5.01 -10.04 -8.10
C GLU A 270 -6.42 -10.35 -8.60
N GLU A 271 -7.20 -11.03 -7.78
CA GLU A 271 -8.59 -11.33 -8.09
C GLU A 271 -9.46 -10.07 -8.15
N LEU A 272 -9.22 -9.04 -7.32
CA LEU A 272 -9.95 -7.75 -7.44
C LEU A 272 -9.68 -7.07 -8.80
N PHE A 273 -8.42 -7.11 -9.25
CA PHE A 273 -8.05 -6.63 -10.57
C PHE A 273 -8.69 -7.47 -11.67
N ASP A 274 -8.96 -8.76 -11.43
CA ASP A 274 -9.65 -9.71 -12.32
C ASP A 274 -9.20 -9.60 -13.79
N ALA A 275 -8.18 -10.37 -14.12
CA ALA A 275 -7.42 -10.29 -15.37
C ALA A 275 -8.25 -10.23 -16.67
N PRO A 276 -9.38 -10.94 -16.88
CA PRO A 276 -10.16 -10.83 -18.12
C PRO A 276 -10.84 -9.46 -18.28
N ASP A 277 -11.33 -8.86 -17.19
CA ASP A 277 -12.05 -7.59 -17.24
C ASP A 277 -11.10 -6.40 -17.21
N TYR A 278 -9.98 -6.49 -16.48
CA TYR A 278 -8.89 -5.52 -16.60
C TYR A 278 -8.19 -5.57 -17.95
N ALA A 279 -7.86 -6.77 -18.44
CA ALA A 279 -7.20 -6.93 -19.74
C ALA A 279 -8.12 -6.58 -20.92
N THR A 280 -9.45 -6.66 -20.72
CA THR A 280 -10.43 -6.11 -21.68
C THR A 280 -10.70 -4.61 -21.49
N GLY A 281 -10.00 -3.95 -20.56
CA GLY A 281 -10.03 -2.50 -20.38
C GLY A 281 -11.25 -1.98 -19.65
N ARG A 282 -11.83 -2.75 -18.73
CA ARG A 282 -12.99 -2.36 -17.90
C ARG A 282 -12.58 -2.11 -16.44
N PRO A 283 -11.82 -1.04 -16.17
CA PRO A 283 -11.48 -0.67 -14.80
C PRO A 283 -12.72 -0.15 -14.06
N PHE A 284 -12.64 -0.09 -12.74
CA PHE A 284 -13.72 0.46 -11.93
C PHE A 284 -14.04 1.90 -12.34
N ARG A 285 -15.32 2.26 -12.25
CA ARG A 285 -15.73 3.65 -12.44
C ARG A 285 -15.20 4.50 -11.29
N TRP A 286 -15.42 4.07 -10.05
CA TRP A 286 -14.88 4.69 -8.86
C TRP A 286 -14.05 3.70 -8.05
N ALA A 287 -12.94 4.18 -7.49
CA ALA A 287 -12.20 3.48 -6.45
C ALA A 287 -11.96 4.42 -5.26
N MET A 288 -12.06 3.90 -4.05
CA MET A 288 -11.70 4.63 -2.84
C MET A 288 -10.70 3.82 -2.02
N SER A 289 -9.65 4.45 -1.49
CA SER A 289 -8.79 3.84 -0.50
C SER A 289 -8.96 4.50 0.87
N LEU A 290 -9.00 3.69 1.93
CA LEU A 290 -8.99 4.20 3.30
C LEU A 290 -7.62 3.95 3.93
N HIS A 291 -7.07 5.02 4.51
CA HIS A 291 -5.78 5.05 5.15
C HIS A 291 -5.83 5.86 6.45
N GLY A 292 -4.80 5.73 7.27
CA GLY A 292 -4.62 6.43 8.52
C GLY A 292 -3.22 7.00 8.73
N PHE A 293 -3.15 8.28 9.12
CA PHE A 293 -1.88 8.96 9.43
C PHE A 293 -1.75 9.28 10.92
N THR A 294 -0.56 9.66 11.39
CA THR A 294 -0.27 9.80 12.84
C THR A 294 -0.53 11.19 13.44
N GLY A 295 -0.85 12.19 12.62
CA GLY A 295 -1.27 13.52 13.09
C GLY A 295 -0.15 14.40 13.64
N ARG A 296 1.09 13.91 13.68
CA ARG A 296 2.29 14.73 13.97
C ARG A 296 2.52 15.81 12.90
N GLU A 297 1.83 15.69 11.77
CA GLU A 297 1.78 16.61 10.65
C GLU A 297 0.88 17.85 10.89
N LEU A 298 0.20 17.99 12.03
CA LEU A 298 -0.66 19.15 12.31
C LEU A 298 0.15 20.20 13.07
N THR A 299 0.67 21.22 12.38
CA THR A 299 1.74 22.08 12.92
C THR A 299 1.27 23.41 13.49
N THR A 300 0.07 23.88 13.14
CA THR A 300 -0.39 25.21 13.57
C THR A 300 -1.89 25.27 13.82
N HIS A 301 -2.28 25.35 15.10
CA HIS A 301 -3.57 25.92 15.46
C HIS A 301 -3.57 27.40 15.03
N PRO A 302 -4.67 27.97 14.52
CA PRO A 302 -4.79 29.40 14.24
C PRO A 302 -4.50 30.35 15.43
N ASN A 303 -4.34 29.80 16.64
CA ASN A 303 -4.04 30.55 17.87
C ASN A 303 -2.62 30.27 18.40
N ASN A 304 -1.73 29.66 17.61
CA ASN A 304 -0.39 29.23 18.04
C ASN A 304 -0.40 28.35 19.30
N ILE A 305 -1.48 27.60 19.53
CA ILE A 305 -1.52 26.59 20.58
C ILE A 305 -0.68 25.42 20.04
N PRO A 306 0.51 25.14 20.62
CA PRO A 306 1.30 24.00 20.19
C PRO A 306 0.44 22.75 20.38
N PRO A 307 0.50 21.75 19.48
CA PRO A 307 0.09 20.40 19.83
C PRO A 307 0.88 20.05 21.09
N THR A 308 0.23 20.05 22.25
CA THR A 308 0.91 19.57 23.45
C THR A 308 1.09 18.07 23.26
N ASP A 309 2.13 17.49 23.84
CA ASP A 309 2.29 16.04 23.97
C ASP A 309 1.13 15.38 24.78
N GLN A 310 0.08 16.16 25.10
CA GLN A 310 -1.08 15.90 25.96
C GLN A 310 -2.42 16.19 25.25
N GLY A 311 -2.50 16.16 23.92
CA GLY A 311 -3.79 15.87 23.26
C GLY A 311 -4.68 17.07 22.91
N GLY A 312 -4.17 18.04 22.16
CA GLY A 312 -5.03 18.73 21.20
C GLY A 312 -5.40 17.73 20.11
N ALA A 313 -6.56 17.07 20.22
CA ALA A 313 -7.03 16.13 19.21
C ALA A 313 -7.38 16.91 17.93
N TYR A 314 -6.47 16.91 16.97
CA TYR A 314 -6.73 17.47 15.66
C TYR A 314 -7.30 16.38 14.76
N TYR A 315 -8.60 16.48 14.50
CA TYR A 315 -9.27 15.64 13.54
C TYR A 315 -8.92 16.13 12.13
N GLY A 316 -8.36 15.24 11.32
CA GLY A 316 -7.89 15.59 9.98
C GLY A 316 -8.35 14.55 8.98
N VAL A 317 -8.82 15.03 7.82
CA VAL A 317 -9.13 14.22 6.64
C VAL A 317 -8.35 14.79 5.46
N ILE A 318 -7.60 13.95 4.75
CA ILE A 318 -7.04 14.31 3.44
C ILE A 318 -7.79 13.54 2.36
N LEU A 319 -8.29 14.26 1.36
CA LEU A 319 -8.91 13.69 0.15
C LEU A 319 -7.92 13.83 -1.02
N GLY A 320 -7.26 12.73 -1.33
CA GLY A 320 -6.29 12.57 -2.41
C GLY A 320 -6.80 11.69 -3.55
N GLY A 321 -5.88 11.08 -4.29
CA GLY A 321 -6.15 10.25 -5.47
C GLY A 321 -6.22 11.05 -6.77
N ARG A 322 -6.43 10.36 -7.90
CA ARG A 322 -6.47 10.99 -9.23
C ARG A 322 -7.87 11.38 -9.72
N SER A 323 -8.91 11.31 -8.89
CA SER A 323 -10.17 11.96 -9.22
C SER A 323 -9.99 13.48 -9.37
N ASP A 324 -10.91 14.11 -10.11
CA ASP A 324 -10.88 15.54 -10.36
C ASP A 324 -11.18 16.37 -9.08
N ALA A 325 -10.96 17.68 -9.18
CA ALA A 325 -11.18 18.61 -8.08
C ALA A 325 -12.64 18.66 -7.63
N GLU A 326 -13.58 18.67 -8.57
CA GLU A 326 -15.01 18.80 -8.29
C GLU A 326 -15.53 17.59 -7.50
N THR A 327 -15.10 16.39 -7.89
CA THR A 327 -15.36 15.17 -7.11
C THR A 327 -14.92 15.31 -5.65
N LYS A 328 -13.70 15.80 -5.40
CA LYS A 328 -13.18 15.94 -4.03
C LYS A 328 -13.87 17.06 -3.27
N CYS A 329 -14.17 18.19 -3.92
CA CYS A 329 -14.94 19.28 -3.33
C CYS A 329 -16.34 18.81 -2.92
N TYR A 330 -16.99 18.00 -3.76
CA TYR A 330 -18.29 17.39 -3.45
C TYR A 330 -18.21 16.49 -2.21
N LEU A 331 -17.23 15.59 -2.15
CA LEU A 331 -17.02 14.74 -0.98
C LEU A 331 -16.72 15.55 0.28
N ALA A 332 -15.92 16.61 0.17
CA ALA A 332 -15.66 17.52 1.29
C ALA A 332 -16.92 18.24 1.76
N MET A 333 -17.81 18.67 0.86
CA MET A 333 -19.11 19.23 1.22
C MET A 333 -19.97 18.20 1.97
N LYS A 334 -19.98 16.93 1.55
CA LYS A 334 -20.68 15.85 2.27
C LYS A 334 -20.13 15.64 3.67
N LEU A 335 -18.81 15.69 3.84
CA LEU A 335 -18.18 15.65 5.15
C LEU A 335 -18.63 16.83 6.02
N GLN A 336 -18.57 18.06 5.51
CA GLN A 336 -19.01 19.25 6.25
C GLN A 336 -20.49 19.19 6.63
N ASP A 337 -21.36 18.78 5.70
CA ASP A 337 -22.80 18.61 5.95
C ASP A 337 -23.04 17.58 7.07
N ARG A 338 -22.26 16.49 7.07
CA ARG A 338 -22.36 15.44 8.07
C ARG A 338 -21.81 15.86 9.44
N TYR A 339 -20.73 16.63 9.47
CA TYR A 339 -20.18 17.16 10.72
C TYR A 339 -21.09 18.19 11.37
N GLY A 340 -21.88 18.92 10.58
CA GLY A 340 -22.84 19.91 11.08
C GLY A 340 -22.14 20.95 11.95
N ASN A 341 -22.57 21.07 13.21
CA ASN A 341 -21.98 22.01 14.16
C ASN A 341 -20.54 21.66 14.58
N ARG A 342 -20.05 20.46 14.26
CA ARG A 342 -18.66 20.04 14.49
C ARG A 342 -17.74 20.29 13.29
N ARG A 343 -18.24 20.88 12.19
CA ARG A 343 -17.44 21.10 10.97
C ARG A 343 -16.15 21.87 11.25
N ASP A 344 -16.17 22.77 12.23
CA ASP A 344 -15.01 23.57 12.58
C ASP A 344 -14.00 22.74 13.40
N GLN A 345 -14.30 21.52 13.86
CA GLN A 345 -13.35 20.70 14.62
C GLN A 345 -12.48 19.80 13.73
N VAL A 346 -12.83 19.65 12.44
CA VAL A 346 -12.16 18.73 11.52
C VAL A 346 -11.51 19.52 10.39
N ALA A 347 -10.19 19.45 10.29
CA ALA A 347 -9.47 19.98 9.15
C ALA A 347 -9.68 19.04 7.94
N ILE A 348 -10.03 19.61 6.79
CA ILE A 348 -10.14 18.85 5.54
C ILE A 348 -9.17 19.45 4.53
N THR A 349 -8.28 18.62 3.99
CA THR A 349 -7.34 19.02 2.93
C THR A 349 -7.62 18.23 1.66
N LEU A 350 -7.70 18.90 0.52
CA LEU A 350 -7.86 18.26 -0.78
C LEU A 350 -6.54 18.29 -1.53
N VAL A 351 -6.11 17.16 -2.08
CA VAL A 351 -4.97 17.07 -2.98
C VAL A 351 -5.45 16.56 -4.33
N TYR A 352 -5.25 17.34 -5.39
CA TYR A 352 -5.84 17.07 -6.71
C TYR A 352 -5.00 17.55 -7.87
N HIS A 353 -5.28 17.04 -9.07
CA HIS A 353 -4.68 17.57 -10.30
C HIS A 353 -5.55 18.69 -10.86
N ASP A 354 -4.94 19.82 -11.21
CA ASP A 354 -5.60 20.84 -12.02
C ASP A 354 -5.75 20.39 -13.49
N ALA A 355 -6.36 21.25 -14.32
CA ALA A 355 -6.56 20.99 -15.74
C ALA A 355 -5.26 20.76 -16.53
N ASN A 356 -4.12 21.19 -16.00
CA ASN A 356 -2.80 20.99 -16.60
C ASN A 356 -2.09 19.73 -16.07
N GLY A 357 -2.74 18.98 -15.17
CA GLY A 357 -2.14 17.82 -14.51
C GLY A 357 -1.17 18.20 -13.39
N THR A 358 -1.14 19.45 -12.93
CA THR A 358 -0.30 19.87 -11.81
C THR A 358 -1.00 19.55 -10.49
N VAL A 359 -0.27 19.01 -9.52
CA VAL A 359 -0.80 18.74 -8.18
C VAL A 359 -1.04 20.07 -7.46
N GLN A 360 -2.24 20.23 -6.92
CA GLN A 360 -2.71 21.37 -6.15
C GLN A 360 -3.23 20.89 -4.79
N THR A 361 -3.12 21.76 -3.80
CA THR A 361 -3.70 21.56 -2.47
C THR A 361 -4.75 22.63 -2.22
N LEU A 362 -5.94 22.23 -1.78
CA LEU A 362 -6.97 23.14 -1.25
C LEU A 362 -7.22 22.79 0.20
N GLU A 363 -6.86 23.71 1.08
CA GLU A 363 -7.14 23.60 2.50
C GLU A 363 -8.52 24.20 2.78
N ILE A 364 -9.36 23.45 3.49
CA ILE A 364 -10.65 23.92 3.98
C ILE A 364 -10.46 24.13 5.49
N PRO A 365 -10.29 25.39 5.94
CA PRO A 365 -9.94 25.66 7.32
C PRO A 365 -11.01 25.16 8.29
N GLY A 366 -10.59 24.37 9.27
CA GLY A 366 -11.29 24.21 10.55
C GLY A 366 -10.47 24.84 11.68
N LEU A 367 -10.99 24.84 12.92
CA LEU A 367 -10.25 25.09 14.17
C LEU A 367 -9.01 24.19 14.29
N GLY A 368 -8.96 23.08 13.56
CA GLY A 368 -7.84 22.15 13.56
C GLY A 368 -6.59 22.59 12.77
N GLY A 369 -6.64 23.70 12.03
CA GLY A 369 -5.48 24.23 11.30
C GLY A 369 -5.19 23.54 9.97
N VAL A 370 -3.94 23.68 9.51
CA VAL A 370 -3.42 23.12 8.26
C VAL A 370 -2.80 21.74 8.51
N ILE A 371 -2.99 20.80 7.58
CA ILE A 371 -2.34 19.50 7.58
C ILE A 371 -1.03 19.63 6.78
N ASP A 372 0.11 19.79 7.46
CA ASP A 372 1.41 19.91 6.77
C ASP A 372 1.79 18.60 6.08
N GLY A 373 2.37 18.68 4.89
CA GLY A 373 2.79 17.50 4.14
C GLY A 373 1.62 16.65 3.62
N ALA A 374 0.41 17.21 3.55
CA ALA A 374 -0.73 16.54 2.93
C ALA A 374 -0.45 16.12 1.47
N ASP A 375 0.42 16.86 0.78
CA ASP A 375 0.95 16.58 -0.53
C ASP A 375 1.75 15.25 -0.61
N ASP A 376 2.43 14.84 0.47
CA ASP A 376 3.09 13.52 0.56
C ASP A 376 2.08 12.37 0.76
N LEU A 377 0.88 12.68 1.24
CA LEU A 377 -0.21 11.74 1.52
C LEU A 377 -1.35 11.82 0.49
N GLY A 378 -1.19 12.65 -0.54
CA GLY A 378 -2.23 12.92 -1.52
C GLY A 378 -2.52 11.77 -2.47
N GLY A 379 -1.72 10.70 -2.48
CA GLY A 379 -1.99 9.49 -3.25
C GLY A 379 -2.19 9.71 -4.75
N VAL A 380 -1.58 10.74 -5.34
CA VAL A 380 -1.79 11.16 -6.75
C VAL A 380 -0.94 10.38 -7.76
N ASP A 381 0.00 9.56 -7.29
CA ASP A 381 0.87 8.72 -8.12
C ASP A 381 0.02 7.75 -8.97
N PRO A 382 0.19 7.68 -10.31
CA PRO A 382 -0.47 6.69 -11.15
C PRO A 382 -0.31 5.24 -10.66
N GLU A 383 0.81 4.92 -10.01
CA GLU A 383 1.10 3.58 -9.48
C GLU A 383 0.42 3.29 -8.15
N ASN A 384 -0.16 4.31 -7.48
CA ASN A 384 -0.95 4.07 -6.29
C ASN A 384 -2.10 3.11 -6.60
N ILE A 385 -2.27 2.06 -5.79
CA ILE A 385 -3.21 0.97 -6.04
C ILE A 385 -4.65 1.46 -6.33
N VAL A 386 -5.10 2.52 -5.65
CA VAL A 386 -6.45 3.08 -5.87
C VAL A 386 -6.59 3.70 -7.26
N ASN A 387 -5.55 4.39 -7.75
CA ASN A 387 -5.51 4.99 -9.09
C ASN A 387 -5.33 3.94 -10.17
N ARG A 388 -4.66 2.83 -9.85
CA ARG A 388 -4.58 1.70 -10.76
C ARG A 388 -5.92 1.04 -10.95
N LEU A 389 -6.82 0.97 -9.95
CA LEU A 389 -8.16 0.37 -10.02
C LEU A 389 -9.21 1.23 -10.75
N ALA A 390 -9.13 2.55 -10.60
CA ALA A 390 -9.99 3.51 -11.30
C ALA A 390 -9.13 4.59 -11.97
N PRO A 391 -8.46 4.26 -13.09
CA PRO A 391 -7.58 5.18 -13.77
C PRO A 391 -8.37 6.36 -14.31
N TRP A 392 -7.80 7.54 -14.13
CA TRP A 392 -8.37 8.81 -14.55
C TRP A 392 -7.52 9.45 -15.64
N SER A 393 -8.19 10.12 -16.58
CA SER A 393 -7.57 11.00 -17.56
C SER A 393 -8.10 12.43 -17.42
N ALA A 394 -7.24 13.40 -17.76
CA ALA A 394 -7.53 14.82 -17.57
C ALA A 394 -8.88 15.23 -18.20
N GLY A 395 -9.73 15.86 -17.39
CA GLY A 395 -11.06 16.34 -17.80
C GLY A 395 -12.20 15.34 -17.63
N GLN A 396 -11.95 14.11 -17.16
CA GLN A 396 -13.03 13.20 -16.76
C GLN A 396 -13.56 13.61 -15.38
N ILE A 397 -14.88 13.69 -15.22
CA ILE A 397 -15.55 14.09 -13.97
C ILE A 397 -16.49 13.01 -13.42
N ASP A 398 -16.69 11.93 -14.19
CA ASP A 398 -17.66 10.87 -13.92
C ASP A 398 -17.00 9.57 -13.45
N ARG A 399 -15.69 9.61 -13.20
CA ARG A 399 -14.88 8.48 -12.76
C ARG A 399 -13.60 8.92 -12.07
N GLY A 400 -13.00 8.01 -11.32
CA GLY A 400 -11.65 8.19 -10.80
C GLY A 400 -11.45 7.57 -9.43
N ALA A 401 -10.28 7.86 -8.87
CA ALA A 401 -9.81 7.26 -7.64
C ALA A 401 -9.67 8.33 -6.54
N VAL A 402 -10.16 8.02 -5.34
CA VAL A 402 -10.08 8.89 -4.16
C VAL A 402 -9.29 8.17 -3.08
N GLN A 403 -8.18 8.75 -2.65
CA GLN A 403 -7.49 8.31 -1.44
C GLN A 403 -8.02 9.11 -0.25
N VAL A 404 -8.30 8.44 0.85
CA VAL A 404 -8.77 9.07 2.09
C VAL A 404 -7.80 8.75 3.21
N GLU A 405 -7.18 9.78 3.77
CA GLU A 405 -6.29 9.67 4.93
C GLU A 405 -6.98 10.22 6.17
N LEU A 406 -7.09 9.40 7.22
CA LEU A 406 -7.78 9.75 8.45
C LEU A 406 -6.78 9.91 9.61
N SER A 407 -6.81 11.05 10.29
CA SER A 407 -5.85 11.31 11.37
C SER A 407 -6.00 10.28 12.50
N LYS A 408 -4.91 9.99 13.20
CA LYS A 408 -4.95 9.08 14.34
C LYS A 408 -5.98 9.52 15.37
N SER A 409 -6.09 10.82 15.66
CA SER A 409 -7.10 11.35 16.58
C SER A 409 -8.52 11.10 16.09
N LEU A 410 -8.78 11.18 14.78
CA LEU A 410 -10.09 10.86 14.21
C LEU A 410 -10.42 9.37 14.28
N ARG A 411 -9.41 8.50 14.19
CA ARG A 411 -9.57 7.05 14.25
C ARG A 411 -9.68 6.49 15.68
N PHE A 412 -8.86 7.02 16.57
CA PHE A 412 -8.73 6.63 17.97
C PHE A 412 -9.35 7.69 18.87
N ASP A 413 -10.63 8.01 18.70
CA ASP A 413 -11.29 8.96 19.60
C ASP A 413 -11.52 8.33 21.00
N GLU A 414 -10.41 8.02 21.69
CA GLU A 414 -10.29 7.37 22.99
C GLU A 414 -10.19 8.39 24.13
N HIS A 415 -10.09 9.69 23.84
CA HIS A 415 -10.00 10.74 24.87
C HIS A 415 -11.31 10.96 25.65
N PHE A 416 -12.37 10.24 25.30
CA PHE A 416 -13.64 10.24 26.02
C PHE A 416 -14.10 8.84 26.44
N SER A 417 -13.17 7.96 26.80
CA SER A 417 -13.49 6.73 27.52
C SER A 417 -13.90 7.01 28.98
N ASP A 418 -14.99 7.76 29.18
CA ASP A 418 -15.79 7.63 30.38
C ASP A 418 -16.74 6.44 30.15
N PRO A 419 -16.55 5.30 30.85
CA PRO A 419 -17.39 4.12 30.66
C PRO A 419 -18.86 4.32 31.04
N TYR A 420 -19.26 5.49 31.57
CA TYR A 420 -20.63 5.79 31.98
C TYR A 420 -21.40 6.71 31.04
N ILE A 421 -20.80 7.21 29.95
CA ILE A 421 -21.49 8.00 28.93
C ILE A 421 -21.47 7.21 27.61
N PRO A 422 -22.62 6.86 27.00
CA PRO A 422 -22.65 6.28 25.66
C PRO A 422 -21.94 7.26 24.72
N ASN A 423 -20.74 6.90 24.26
CA ASN A 423 -19.83 7.84 23.61
C ASN A 423 -20.46 8.39 22.32
N PRO A 424 -20.85 9.68 22.25
CA PRO A 424 -21.40 10.30 21.03
C PRO A 424 -20.35 10.49 19.92
N GLU A 425 -19.12 10.00 20.10
CA GLU A 425 -17.94 10.42 19.33
C GLU A 425 -17.30 9.30 18.50
N SER A 426 -17.63 8.03 18.74
CA SER A 426 -17.55 7.00 17.68
C SER A 426 -18.33 7.42 16.43
N GLN A 427 -19.29 8.33 16.59
CA GLN A 427 -20.05 8.91 15.50
C GLN A 427 -19.19 9.72 14.52
N LEU A 428 -18.05 10.32 14.89
CA LEU A 428 -17.34 11.22 13.97
C LEU A 428 -16.62 10.43 12.87
N LEU A 429 -15.89 9.38 13.23
CA LEU A 429 -15.29 8.44 12.28
C LEU A 429 -16.37 7.73 11.44
N GLU A 430 -17.38 7.17 12.10
CA GLU A 430 -18.49 6.50 11.41
C GLU A 430 -19.21 7.47 10.46
N SER A 431 -19.41 8.71 10.87
CA SER A 431 -20.01 9.75 10.05
C SER A 431 -19.14 10.12 8.86
N THR A 432 -17.83 10.22 9.06
CA THR A 432 -16.86 10.51 7.98
C THR A 432 -16.96 9.46 6.90
N VAL A 433 -16.81 8.18 7.26
CA VAL A 433 -16.80 7.08 6.29
C VAL A 433 -18.18 6.84 5.70
N SER A 434 -19.25 6.99 6.47
CA SER A 434 -20.62 6.94 5.95
C SER A 434 -20.86 8.06 4.93
N ALA A 435 -20.48 9.31 5.21
CA ALA A 435 -20.66 10.42 4.28
C ALA A 435 -19.86 10.23 2.99
N LEU A 436 -18.66 9.64 3.06
CA LEU A 436 -17.87 9.27 1.89
C LEU A 436 -18.56 8.20 1.05
N GLY A 437 -19.07 7.13 1.68
CA GLY A 437 -19.84 6.08 1.00
C GLY A 437 -21.12 6.60 0.33
N GLN A 438 -21.86 7.48 1.01
CA GLN A 438 -23.03 8.14 0.41
C GLN A 438 -22.62 9.05 -0.75
N GLY A 439 -21.58 9.87 -0.56
CA GLY A 439 -21.12 10.82 -1.56
C GLY A 439 -20.68 10.15 -2.85
N ILE A 440 -19.83 9.13 -2.75
CA ILE A 440 -19.34 8.42 -3.94
C ILE A 440 -20.46 7.65 -4.65
N ALA A 441 -21.40 7.07 -3.90
CA ALA A 441 -22.55 6.38 -4.49
C ALA A 441 -23.51 7.35 -5.19
N GLN A 442 -23.69 8.57 -4.67
CA GLN A 442 -24.47 9.61 -5.34
C GLN A 442 -23.80 10.08 -6.64
N LEU A 443 -22.48 10.25 -6.65
CA LEU A 443 -21.73 10.55 -7.88
C LEU A 443 -21.91 9.46 -8.94
N ASN A 444 -22.07 8.21 -8.50
CA ASN A 444 -22.33 7.10 -9.39
C ASN A 444 -23.68 7.19 -10.11
N GLY A 445 -24.75 7.51 -9.35
CA GLY A 445 -26.10 7.65 -9.89
C GLY A 445 -26.36 8.98 -10.62
N TYR A 446 -25.59 10.03 -10.32
CA TYR A 446 -25.79 11.37 -10.87
C TYR A 446 -24.47 12.16 -11.02
N PRO A 447 -23.66 11.89 -12.07
CA PRO A 447 -22.36 12.55 -12.27
C PRO A 447 -22.40 14.10 -12.29
N PRO A 448 -23.47 14.81 -12.71
CA PRO A 448 -23.55 16.27 -12.59
C PRO A 448 -23.53 16.79 -11.15
N ALA A 449 -23.65 15.92 -10.14
CA ALA A 449 -23.65 16.34 -8.74
C ALA A 449 -22.32 16.99 -8.30
N ALA A 450 -21.22 16.72 -9.00
CA ALA A 450 -19.93 17.36 -8.74
C ALA A 450 -19.82 18.74 -9.38
N GLU A 451 -20.56 19.05 -10.45
CA GLU A 451 -20.34 20.28 -11.22
C GLU A 451 -20.58 21.55 -10.38
N GLY A 452 -19.54 22.37 -10.23
CA GLY A 452 -19.57 23.59 -9.40
C GLY A 452 -19.45 23.35 -7.89
N ALA A 453 -19.13 22.13 -7.46
CA ALA A 453 -18.92 21.80 -6.05
C ALA A 453 -17.75 22.58 -5.44
N CYS A 454 -16.67 22.82 -6.19
CA CYS A 454 -15.55 23.60 -5.67
C CYS A 454 -15.91 25.07 -5.45
N ASP A 455 -16.68 25.69 -6.35
CA ASP A 455 -17.15 27.07 -6.15
C ASP A 455 -18.13 27.16 -4.98
N ALA A 456 -19.05 26.19 -4.87
CA ALA A 456 -19.97 26.11 -3.74
C ALA A 456 -19.24 25.93 -2.40
N LEU A 457 -18.20 25.07 -2.39
CA LEU A 457 -17.37 24.83 -1.22
C LEU A 457 -16.56 26.08 -0.84
N ARG A 458 -15.94 26.77 -1.80
CA ARG A 458 -15.22 28.03 -1.54
C ARG A 458 -16.15 29.09 -1.00
N GLN A 459 -17.30 29.29 -1.64
CA GLN A 459 -18.32 30.24 -1.17
C GLN A 459 -18.79 29.93 0.25
N ARG A 460 -19.02 28.65 0.57
CA ARG A 460 -19.45 28.20 1.90
C ARG A 460 -18.42 28.51 2.99
N ASN A 461 -17.12 28.49 2.65
CA ASN A 461 -16.03 28.67 3.59
C ASN A 461 -15.35 30.05 3.50
N GLY A 462 -15.79 30.92 2.60
CA GLY A 462 -15.22 32.26 2.40
C GLY A 462 -13.80 32.24 1.81
N LEU A 463 -13.51 31.27 0.94
CA LEU A 463 -12.20 31.06 0.29
C LEU A 463 -12.09 31.75 -1.07
#